data_AF-A0A2E1UYT3-F1
#
_entry.id   AF-A0A2E1UYT3-F1
#
_cell.length_a   1.000
_cell.length_b   1.000
_cell.length_c   1.000
_cell.angle_alpha   90.00
_cell.angle_beta   90.00
_cell.angle_gamma   90.00
#
_symmetry.space_group_name_H-M   'P 1'
#
loop_
_entity.id
_entity.type
_entity.pdbx_description
1 polymer ?
#
loop_
_entity_poly.entity_id
_entity_poly.type
_entity_poly.pdbx_seq_one_letter_code
_entity_poly.pdbx_strand_id
1 'polypeptide(L)' 'MKGQFIVRIETSLLEFSDYNNIPDKFDNVVIFKPEYPPSPHSEEDHAYIETFDSKLKELMKRETNASGN' A
#
# COMPACT_ATOMS: atom_id res chain seq x y z
N MET A 1 7.72 4.05 3.47
CA MET A 1 6.40 4.33 4.04
C MET A 1 6.09 3.18 4.97
N LYS A 2 5.98 3.47 6.26
CA LYS A 2 5.64 2.46 7.27
C LYS A 2 4.14 2.42 7.48
N GLY A 3 3.64 1.27 7.90
CA GLY A 3 2.21 1.04 8.10
C GLY A 3 1.90 -0.44 8.10
N GLN A 4 0.62 -0.79 8.03
CA GLN A 4 0.18 -2.16 7.89
C GLN A 4 -0.29 -2.40 6.45
N PHE A 5 0.43 -3.25 5.74
CA PHE A 5 0.11 -3.65 4.38
C PHE A 5 -0.08 -5.16 4.33
N ILE A 6 -1.28 -5.60 3.97
CA ILE A 6 -1.55 -7.03 3.79
C ILE A 6 -1.83 -7.25 2.32
N VAL A 7 -1.06 -8.13 1.70
CA VAL A 7 -1.30 -8.57 0.31
C VAL A 7 -1.55 -10.07 0.29
N ARG A 8 -2.34 -10.48 -0.68
CA ARG A 8 -2.63 -11.88 -0.93
C ARG A 8 -1.75 -12.37 -2.07
N ILE A 9 -1.12 -13.52 -1.89
CA ILE A 9 -0.40 -14.26 -2.92
C ILE A 9 -0.95 -15.68 -2.93
N GLU A 10 -1.62 -16.03 -4.01
CA GLU A 10 -2.35 -17.27 -4.23
C GLU A 10 -3.40 -17.51 -3.12
N THR A 11 -3.03 -18.29 -2.11
CA THR A 11 -3.84 -18.67 -0.95
C THR A 11 -3.31 -18.12 0.38
N SER A 12 -2.13 -17.49 0.36
CA SER A 12 -1.46 -16.95 1.55
C SER A 12 -1.67 -15.44 1.68
N LEU A 13 -1.81 -14.98 2.92
CA LEU A 13 -1.81 -13.56 3.28
C LEU A 13 -0.46 -13.20 3.86
N LEU A 14 0.22 -12.24 3.25
CA LEU A 14 1.50 -11.73 3.71
C LEU A 14 1.28 -10.34 4.30
N GLU A 15 1.68 -10.19 5.55
CA GLU A 15 1.69 -8.90 6.23
C GLU A 15 3.07 -8.26 6.13
N PHE A 16 3.08 -7.00 5.70
CA PHE A 16 4.26 -6.17 5.55
C PHE A 16 4.08 -4.90 6.36
N SER A 17 5.11 -4.56 7.13
CA SER A 17 5.13 -3.32 7.93
C SER A 17 5.67 -2.11 7.15
N ASP A 18 6.19 -2.34 5.95
CA ASP A 18 6.77 -1.31 5.09
C ASP A 18 6.34 -1.52 3.64
N TYR A 19 5.96 -0.42 2.98
CA TYR A 19 5.55 -0.43 1.58
C TYR A 19 6.62 -1.02 0.66
N ASN A 20 7.90 -0.76 0.94
CA ASN A 20 9.00 -1.23 0.09
C ASN A 20 9.27 -2.74 0.25
N ASN A 21 8.70 -3.38 1.28
CA ASN A 21 8.78 -4.83 1.43
C ASN A 21 7.70 -5.56 0.62
N ILE A 22 6.66 -4.85 0.16
CA ILE A 22 5.60 -5.45 -0.64
C ILE A 22 6.22 -5.90 -1.98
N PRO A 23 6.08 -7.18 -2.36
CA PRO A 23 6.61 -7.66 -3.62
C PRO A 23 5.97 -6.93 -4.81
N ASP A 24 6.69 -6.83 -5.92
CA ASP A 24 6.18 -6.19 -7.13
C ASP A 24 5.04 -6.99 -7.79
N LYS A 25 4.95 -8.30 -7.49
CA LYS A 25 3.90 -9.20 -7.95
C LYS A 25 3.19 -9.84 -6.78
N PHE A 26 1.88 -9.66 -6.73
CA PHE A 26 0.95 -10.31 -5.80
C PHE A 26 -0.42 -10.38 -6.46
N ASP A 27 -1.32 -11.20 -5.93
CA ASP A 27 -2.66 -11.33 -6.48
C ASP A 27 -3.48 -10.07 -6.24
N ASN A 28 -3.67 -9.72 -4.97
CA ASN A 28 -4.52 -8.60 -4.56
C ASN A 28 -3.96 -7.90 -3.31
N VAL A 29 -4.13 -6.58 -3.23
CA VAL A 29 -3.95 -5.86 -1.96
C VAL A 29 -5.19 -6.09 -1.10
N VAL A 30 -5.01 -6.56 0.13
CA VAL A 30 -6.10 -6.80 1.08
C VAL A 30 -6.24 -5.65 2.06
N ILE A 31 -5.12 -5.14 2.57
CA ILE A 31 -5.09 -4.00 3.49
C ILE A 31 -3.98 -3.04 3.07
N PHE A 32 -4.31 -1.76 2.98
CA PHE A 32 -3.35 -0.67 2.80
C PHE A 32 -3.61 0.38 3.88
N LYS A 33 -2.87 0.31 4.98
CA LYS A 33 -2.97 1.24 6.11
C LYS A 33 -1.60 1.86 6.40
N PRO A 34 -1.18 2.86 5.63
CA PRO A 34 0.02 3.62 5.96
C PRO A 34 -0.15 4.35 7.29
N GLU A 35 0.95 4.48 8.02
CA GLU A 35 1.01 5.30 9.23
C GLU A 35 0.87 6.76 8.83
N TYR A 36 -0.23 7.38 9.28
CA TYR A 36 -0.48 8.80 9.06
C TYR A 36 0.12 9.61 10.21
N PRO A 37 0.79 10.73 9.92
CA PRO A 37 1.33 11.60 10.97
C PRO A 37 0.19 12.16 11.83
N PRO A 38 0.38 12.36 13.15
CA PRO A 38 -0.66 12.95 14.01
C PRO A 38 -0.90 14.44 13.69
N SER A 39 -2.12 14.94 13.90
CA SER A 39 -2.40 16.38 13.77
C SER A 39 -1.79 17.19 14.93
N PRO A 40 -1.36 18.45 14.73
CA PRO A 40 -1.39 19.23 13.49
C PRO A 40 -0.37 18.73 12.46
N HIS A 41 -0.82 18.46 11.23
CA HIS A 41 0.04 18.04 10.14
C HIS A 41 0.82 19.24 9.59
N SER A 42 2.12 19.07 9.34
CA SER A 42 2.95 20.06 8.64
C SER A 42 2.76 19.98 7.13
N GLU A 43 3.22 20.97 6.35
CA GLU A 43 3.18 20.90 4.88
C GLU A 43 3.92 19.67 4.33
N GLU A 44 5.01 19.26 5.00
CA GLU A 44 5.75 18.03 4.69
C GLU A 44 4.90 16.77 4.89
N ASP A 45 4.06 16.75 5.93
CA ASP A 45 3.11 15.67 6.19
C ASP A 45 2.02 15.62 5.12
N HIS A 46 1.52 16.78 4.67
CA HIS A 46 0.57 16.87 3.56
C HIS A 46 1.18 16.31 2.26
N ALA A 47 2.43 16.68 1.94
CA ALA A 47 3.14 16.13 0.79
C ALA A 47 3.33 14.61 0.92
N TYR A 48 3.64 14.11 2.13
CA TYR A 48 3.74 12.69 2.39
C TYR A 48 2.40 11.96 2.18
N ILE A 49 1.29 12.48 2.73
CA ILE A 49 -0.06 11.91 2.58
C ILE A 49 -0.49 11.92 1.11
N GLU A 50 -0.15 12.95 0.34
CA GLU A 50 -0.44 13.00 -1.10
C GLU A 50 0.20 11.83 -1.87
N THR A 51 1.40 11.38 -1.44
CA THR A 51 2.04 10.21 -2.06
C THR A 51 1.24 8.92 -1.85
N PHE A 52 0.35 8.84 -0.86
CA PHE A 52 -0.36 7.62 -0.50
C PHE A 52 -1.30 7.18 -1.62
N ASP A 53 -2.00 8.14 -2.26
CA ASP A 53 -2.88 7.89 -3.41
C ASP A 53 -2.08 7.31 -4.58
N SER A 54 -0.94 7.92 -4.91
CA SER A 54 -0.06 7.45 -5.99
C SER A 54 0.48 6.04 -5.70
N LYS A 55 0.85 5.78 -4.44
CA LYS A 55 1.38 4.48 -4.00
C LYS A 55 0.33 3.38 -3.99
N LEU A 56 -0.91 3.69 -3.60
CA LEU A 56 -2.03 2.77 -3.69
C LEU A 56 -2.34 2.44 -5.16
N LYS A 57 -2.42 3.45 -6.04
CA LYS A 57 -2.59 3.22 -7.49
C LYS A 57 -1.48 2.38 -8.10
N GLU A 58 -0.25 2.57 -7.66
CA GLU A 58 0.90 1.75 -8.08
C GLU A 58 0.74 0.30 -7.63
N LEU A 59 0.30 0.05 -6.39
CA LEU A 59 -0.03 -1.30 -5.93
C LEU A 59 -1.18 -1.90 -6.72
N MET A 60 -2.22 -1.13 -7.03
CA MET A 60 -3.34 -1.61 -7.86
C MET A 60 -2.94 -1.89 -9.31
N LYS A 61 -1.85 -1.29 -9.81
CA LYS A 61 -1.29 -1.66 -11.13
C LYS A 61 -0.44 -2.93 -11.07
N ARG A 62 0.18 -3.19 -9.91
CA ARG A 62 0.99 -4.38 -9.63
C ARG A 62 0.15 -5.62 -9.32
N GLU A 63 -1.07 -5.42 -8.81
CA GLU A 63 -1.99 -6.51 -8.52
C GLU A 63 -2.25 -7.30 -9.84
N THR A 64 -1.88 -8.57 -9.83
CA THR A 64 -1.93 -9.42 -11.05
C THR A 64 -3.35 -9.94 -11.27
N ASN A 65 -4.17 -9.93 -10.22
CA ASN A 65 -5.58 -10.30 -10.24
C ASN A 65 -6.48 -9.06 -10.34
N ALA A 66 -5.97 -7.94 -10.88
CA ALA A 66 -6.81 -6.84 -11.33
C ALA A 66 -7.73 -7.45 -12.37
N SER A 67 -8.98 -7.71 -11.98
CA SER A 67 -9.98 -8.44 -12.76
C SER A 67 -10.23 -7.74 -14.10
N GLY A 68 -9.34 -7.97 -15.06
CA GLY A 68 -9.54 -7.78 -16.48
C GLY A 68 -10.44 -8.90 -16.93
N ASN A 69 -11.74 -8.62 -16.88
CA ASN A 69 -12.75 -9.38 -17.61
C ASN A 69 -12.87 -8.83 -19.03
#